data_AF-W7Y9P7-F1
#
_entry.id   AF-W7Y9P7-F1
#
_cell.length_a   1.000
_cell.length_b   1.000
_cell.length_c   1.000
_cell.angle_alpha   90.00
_cell.angle_beta   90.00
_cell.angle_gamma   90.00
#
_symmetry.space_group_name_H-M   'P 1'
#
loop_
_entity.id
_entity.type
_entity.pdbx_description
1 polymer ?
#
loop_
_entity_poly.entity_id
_entity_poly.type
_entity_poly.pdbx_seq_one_letter_code
_entity_poly.pdbx_strand_id
1 'polypeptide(L)' 'MIKEKARTETNLEEKIISFVSEKQPVHIGEIFKTLRISQTKGLNYVTSMINQGKLYYASNNQVNVF' A
#
# COMPACT_ATOMS: atom_id res chain seq x y z
N MET A 1 -6.49 24.55 7.36
CA MET A 1 -6.38 23.59 6.23
C MET A 1 -5.73 22.25 6.63
N ILE A 2 -5.98 21.71 7.83
CA ILE A 2 -5.30 20.48 8.30
C ILE A 2 -6.18 19.21 8.12
N LYS A 3 -7.51 19.36 8.04
CA LYS A 3 -8.44 18.23 8.06
C LYS A 3 -8.53 17.42 6.75
N GLU A 4 -8.20 17.99 5.60
CA GLU A 4 -8.34 17.31 4.30
C GLU A 4 -7.25 16.26 4.04
N LYS A 5 -6.01 16.51 4.49
CA LYS A 5 -4.88 15.61 4.29
C LYS A 5 -5.06 14.28 5.04
N ALA A 6 -5.50 14.36 6.30
CA ALA A 6 -5.75 13.18 7.12
C ALA A 6 -6.87 12.29 6.54
N ARG A 7 -7.90 12.90 5.94
CA ARG A 7 -9.05 12.18 5.35
C ARG A 7 -8.73 11.50 4.02
N THR A 8 -7.79 12.04 3.25
CA THR A 8 -7.33 11.44 1.99
C THR A 8 -6.35 10.30 2.22
N GLU A 9 -5.50 10.40 3.25
CA GLU A 9 -4.59 9.31 3.65
C GLU A 9 -5.36 8.11 4.20
N THR A 10 -6.36 8.30 5.07
CA THR A 10 -7.21 7.19 5.57
C THR A 10 -7.91 6.44 4.44
N ASN A 11 -8.41 7.15 3.42
CA ASN A 11 -9.05 6.52 2.26
C ASN A 11 -8.08 5.63 1.44
N LEU A 12 -6.79 5.98 1.42
CA LEU A 12 -5.80 5.21 0.68
C LEU A 12 -5.36 3.96 1.45
N GLU A 13 -5.17 4.05 2.77
CA GLU A 13 -4.88 2.88 3.61
C GLU A 13 -5.96 1.81 3.45
N GLU A 14 -7.23 2.21 3.59
CA GLU A 14 -8.37 1.30 3.47
C GLU A 14 -8.42 0.62 2.10
N LYS A 15 -8.20 1.37 1.02
CA LYS A 15 -8.14 0.83 -0.34
C LYS A 15 -7.03 -0.20 -0.53
N ILE A 16 -5.86 0.05 0.05
CA ILE A 16 -4.72 -0.87 -0.03
C ILE A 16 -5.03 -2.15 0.76
N ILE A 17 -5.57 -2.02 1.97
CA ILE A 17 -5.94 -3.17 2.82
C ILE A 17 -6.99 -4.03 2.11
N SER A 18 -8.07 -3.43 1.62
CA SER A 18 -9.13 -4.14 0.90
C SER A 18 -8.60 -4.82 -0.37
N PHE A 19 -7.76 -4.14 -1.14
CA PHE A 19 -7.20 -4.74 -2.35
C PHE A 19 -6.31 -5.94 -2.03
N VAL A 20 -5.44 -5.82 -1.03
CA VAL A 20 -4.54 -6.90 -0.62
C VAL A 20 -5.33 -8.08 -0.03
N SER A 21 -6.35 -7.83 0.79
CA SER A 21 -7.17 -8.91 1.36
C SER A 21 -7.97 -9.67 0.31
N GLU A 22 -8.47 -8.99 -0.73
CA GLU A 22 -9.25 -9.60 -1.81
C GLU A 22 -8.40 -10.35 -2.85
N LYS A 23 -7.15 -9.90 -3.08
CA LYS A 23 -6.34 -10.34 -4.23
C LYS A 23 -5.12 -11.18 -3.85
N GLN A 24 -4.89 -11.48 -2.58
CA GLN A 24 -3.73 -12.29 -2.19
C GLN A 24 -3.76 -13.70 -2.84
N PRO A 25 -2.62 -14.19 -3.37
CA PRO A 25 -1.32 -13.51 -3.47
C PRO A 25 -1.28 -12.51 -4.63
N VAL A 26 -0.93 -11.24 -4.35
CA VAL A 26 -0.78 -10.18 -5.35
C VAL A 26 0.62 -9.58 -5.28
N HIS A 27 1.18 -9.10 -6.39
CA HIS A 27 2.45 -8.38 -6.42
C HIS A 27 2.26 -6.90 -6.06
N ILE A 28 3.22 -6.30 -5.35
CA ILE A 28 3.07 -4.94 -4.80
C ILE A 28 2.86 -3.89 -5.90
N GLY A 29 3.49 -4.09 -7.07
CA GLY A 29 3.30 -3.22 -8.24
C GLY A 29 1.87 -3.22 -8.80
N GLU A 30 1.12 -4.32 -8.66
CA GLU A 30 -0.28 -4.38 -9.09
C GLU A 30 -1.17 -3.51 -8.19
N ILE A 31 -0.84 -3.39 -6.90
CA ILE A 31 -1.53 -2.47 -5.98
C ILE A 31 -1.43 -1.04 -6.51
N PHE A 32 -0.23 -0.61 -6.89
CA PHE A 32 0.02 0.76 -7.36
C PHE A 32 -0.67 1.03 -8.70
N LYS A 33 -0.66 0.04 -9.60
CA LYS A 33 -1.31 0.11 -10.90
C LYS A 33 -2.82 0.23 -10.77
N THR A 34 -3.45 -0.62 -9.95
CA THR A 34 -4.89 -0.60 -9.73
C THR A 34 -5.34 0.69 -9.04
N LEU A 35 -4.62 1.13 -8.02
CA LEU A 35 -4.96 2.33 -7.26
C LEU A 35 -4.46 3.62 -7.92
N ARG A 36 -3.81 3.54 -9.08
CA ARG A 36 -3.23 4.65 -9.85
C ARG A 36 -2.33 5.55 -8.99
N ILE A 37 -1.50 4.92 -8.16
CA ILE A 37 -0.51 5.60 -7.31
C ILE A 37 0.85 5.53 -8.02
N SER A 38 1.67 6.58 -7.92
CA SER A 38 3.05 6.49 -8.42
C SER A 38 3.82 5.41 -7.66
N GLN A 39 4.71 4.70 -8.35
CA GLN A 39 5.45 3.57 -7.76
C GLN A 39 6.21 3.98 -6.50
N THR A 40 6.95 5.10 -6.53
CA THR A 40 7.71 5.59 -5.37
C THR A 40 6.81 5.92 -4.19
N LYS A 41 5.67 6.60 -4.43
CA LYS A 41 4.72 6.95 -3.36
C LYS A 41 4.05 5.70 -2.80
N GLY A 42 3.60 4.79 -3.68
CA GLY A 42 2.97 3.54 -3.31
C GLY A 42 3.90 2.66 -2.47
N LEU A 43 5.18 2.55 -2.87
CA LEU A 43 6.18 1.78 -2.14
C LEU A 43 6.42 2.35 -0.75
N ASN A 44 6.69 3.65 -0.65
CA ASN A 44 6.87 4.30 0.66
C ASN A 44 5.65 4.12 1.57
N TYR A 45 4.45 4.19 1.00
CA TYR A 45 3.21 4.06 1.73
C TYR A 45 2.97 2.63 2.23
N VAL A 46 3.07 1.64 1.34
CA VAL A 46 2.91 0.23 1.69
C VAL A 46 3.97 -0.22 2.68
N THR A 47 5.23 0.16 2.49
CA THR A 47 6.31 -0.12 3.45
C THR A 47 6.02 0.50 4.81
N SER A 48 5.52 1.74 4.87
CA SER A 48 5.09 2.37 6.13
C SER A 48 3.96 1.57 6.81
N MET A 49 2.96 1.13 6.05
CA MET A 49 1.86 0.30 6.59
C MET A 49 2.34 -1.06 7.12
N ILE A 50 3.30 -1.69 6.45
CA ILE A 50 3.93 -2.94 6.91
C ILE A 50 4.69 -2.70 8.21
N ASN A 51 5.52 -1.66 8.27
CA ASN A 51 6.30 -1.31 9.46
C ASN A 51 5.41 -0.95 10.66
N GLN A 52 4.23 -0.39 10.41
CA GLN A 52 3.21 -0.11 11.44
C GLN A 52 2.39 -1.34 11.84
N GLY A 53 2.58 -2.50 11.20
CA GLY A 53 1.79 -3.71 11.42
C GLY A 53 0.35 -3.63 10.89
N LYS A 54 0.02 -2.59 10.09
CA LYS A 54 -1.30 -2.40 9.47
C LYS A 54 -1.53 -3.28 8.26
N LEU A 55 -0.45 -3.73 7.62
CA LEU A 55 -0.51 -4.58 6.43
C LEU A 55 0.39 -5.80 6.60
N TYR A 56 -0.23 -6.98 6.63
CA TYR A 56 0.50 -8.25 6.56
C TYR A 56 0.68 -8.64 5.11
N TYR A 57 1.92 -8.52 4.64
CA TYR A 57 2.30 -8.81 3.27
C TYR A 57 3.56 -9.68 3.28
N ALA A 58 3.45 -10.91 2.77
CA ALA A 58 4.54 -11.89 2.83
C ALA A 58 5.80 -11.36 2.13
N SER A 59 6.92 -11.36 2.84
CA SER A 59 8.23 -10.88 2.39
C SER A 59 8.73 -11.57 1.12
N ASN A 60 8.22 -12.75 0.79
CA ASN A 60 8.55 -13.48 -0.44
C ASN A 60 8.07 -12.76 -1.72
N ASN A 61 7.20 -11.75 -1.60
CA ASN A 61 6.78 -10.87 -2.70
C ASN A 61 7.41 -9.47 -2.62
N GLN A 62 8.32 -9.23 -1.67
CA GLN A 62 9.08 -7.99 -1.58
C GLN A 62 10.28 -8.09 -2.51
N VAL A 63 10.26 -7.28 -3.57
CA VAL A 63 11.38 -7.18 -4.52
C VAL A 63 12.62 -6.77 -3.74
N ASN A 64 13.68 -7.60 -3.77
CA ASN A 64 15.03 -7.15 -3.44
C ASN A 64 15.39 -6.07 -4.47
N VAL A 65 15.25 -4.80 -4.08
CA VAL A 65 15.78 -3.68 -4.85
C VAL A 65 17.25 -3.56 -4.44
N PHE A 66 18.14 -4.16 -5.23
CA PHE A 66 19.58 -3.91 -5.18
C PHE A 66 19.91 -2.56 -5.81
#